data_AF-A0A938ZFT6-F1
#
_entry.id   AF-A0A938ZFT6-F1
#
_cell.length_a   1.000
_cell.length_b   1.000
_cell.length_c   1.000
_cell.angle_alpha   90.00
_cell.angle_beta   90.00
_cell.angle_gamma   90.00
#
_symmetry.space_group_name_H-M   'P 1'
#
loop_
_entity.id
_entity.type
_entity.pdbx_description
1 polymer ?
#
loop_
_entity_poly.entity_id
_entity_poly.type
_entity_poly.pdbx_seq_one_letter_code
_entity_poly.pdbx_strand_id
1 'polypeptide(L)'
;MLKLFIRLALHLNFRATLRTAAKLEYGAGIFCFKLALRAQEEGHLNLAEFLKQQFAEEDSHARMLGGLVDGCDRLHRNTQTGVWEKGDYQALDGISQRYWTAKLFFWFRKPEELDWADTLAFMCVVENQVAKFYEVLGRSRDVAVAQIASKILSDETQHKDYLKNCLSCFHCDPQGAIAYWQDRKLLAAIGGVIDLFVSH
;
A
#
# COMPACT_ATOMS: atom_id res chain seq x y z
N MET A 1 4.16 -15.22 -11.90
CA MET A 1 3.88 -14.06 -12.77
C MET A 1 4.33 -12.74 -12.13
N LEU A 2 3.80 -12.34 -10.96
CA LEU A 2 4.19 -11.09 -10.27
C LEU A 2 5.72 -10.93 -10.07
N LYS A 3 6.41 -11.98 -9.57
CA LYS A 3 7.88 -11.96 -9.40
C LYS A 3 8.65 -11.67 -10.70
N LEU A 4 8.14 -12.12 -11.85
CA LEU A 4 8.76 -11.87 -13.16
C LEU A 4 8.57 -10.42 -13.59
N PHE A 5 7.37 -9.86 -13.41
CA PHE A 5 7.10 -8.45 -13.67
C PHE A 5 7.95 -7.52 -12.81
N ILE A 6 8.08 -7.82 -11.51
CA ILE A 6 8.93 -7.04 -10.60
C ILE A 6 10.38 -7.04 -11.08
N ARG A 7 10.92 -8.23 -11.43
CA ARG A 7 12.29 -8.35 -11.96
C ARG A 7 12.47 -7.56 -13.26
N LEU A 8 11.50 -7.63 -14.17
CA LEU A 8 11.54 -6.90 -15.43
C LEU A 8 11.51 -5.38 -15.21
N ALA A 9 10.62 -4.89 -14.34
CA ALA A 9 10.53 -3.47 -14.00
C ALA A 9 11.84 -2.94 -13.39
N LEU A 10 12.40 -3.68 -12.42
CA LEU A 10 13.69 -3.36 -11.81
C LEU A 10 14.84 -3.36 -12.83
N HIS A 11 14.81 -4.25 -13.81
CA HIS A 11 15.84 -4.32 -14.85
C HIS A 11 15.73 -3.18 -15.87
N LEU A 12 14.51 -2.82 -16.29
CA LEU A 12 14.26 -1.79 -17.28
C LEU A 12 14.46 -0.37 -16.73
N ASN A 13 13.97 -0.11 -15.52
CA ASN A 13 14.08 1.22 -14.91
C ASN A 13 14.12 1.12 -13.38
N PHE A 14 15.29 0.77 -12.85
CA PHE A 14 15.53 0.58 -11.42
C PHE A 14 15.12 1.79 -10.58
N ARG A 15 15.59 2.99 -10.94
CA ARG A 15 15.31 4.24 -10.22
C ARG A 15 13.82 4.58 -10.21
N ALA A 16 13.16 4.50 -11.37
CA ALA A 16 11.73 4.77 -11.43
C ALA A 16 10.93 3.74 -10.63
N THR A 17 11.36 2.48 -10.62
CA THR A 17 10.72 1.42 -9.82
C THR A 17 10.84 1.70 -8.32
N LEU A 18 12.03 2.06 -7.83
CA LEU A 18 12.21 2.44 -6.42
C LEU A 18 11.42 3.70 -6.05
N ARG A 19 11.36 4.70 -6.93
CA ARG A 19 10.55 5.90 -6.70
C ARG A 19 9.06 5.55 -6.63
N THR A 20 8.58 4.67 -7.49
CA THR A 20 7.19 4.18 -7.45
C THR A 20 6.92 3.42 -6.16
N ALA A 21 7.82 2.55 -5.72
CA ALA A 21 7.70 1.85 -4.44
C ALA A 21 7.60 2.85 -3.28
N ALA A 22 8.49 3.83 -3.20
CA ALA A 22 8.46 4.87 -2.15
C ALA A 22 7.12 5.63 -2.09
N LYS A 23 6.49 5.91 -3.24
CA LYS A 23 5.16 6.54 -3.28
C LYS A 23 4.05 5.62 -2.76
N LEU A 24 4.15 4.32 -3.06
CA LEU A 24 3.17 3.33 -2.62
C LEU A 24 3.23 3.15 -1.10
N GLU A 25 4.43 2.98 -0.53
CA GLU A 25 4.66 2.97 0.93
C GLU A 25 4.01 4.20 1.57
N TYR A 26 4.31 5.36 1.01
CA TYR A 26 3.79 6.61 1.54
C TYR A 26 2.26 6.69 1.50
N GLY A 27 1.65 6.31 0.37
CA GLY A 27 0.19 6.24 0.23
C GLY A 27 -0.44 5.26 1.21
N ALA A 28 0.18 4.10 1.44
CA ALA A 28 -0.25 3.13 2.43
C ALA A 28 -0.19 3.73 3.85
N GLY A 29 0.87 4.47 4.17
CA GLY A 29 0.96 5.22 5.43
C GLY A 29 -0.20 6.21 5.61
N ILE A 30 -0.50 7.04 4.61
CA ILE A 30 -1.62 7.99 4.69
C ILE A 30 -2.96 7.27 4.86
N PHE A 31 -3.14 6.15 4.17
CA PHE A 31 -4.33 5.31 4.33
C PHE A 31 -4.45 4.77 5.76
N CYS A 32 -3.37 4.22 6.33
CA CYS A 32 -3.31 3.78 7.71
C CYS A 32 -3.64 4.90 8.71
N PHE A 33 -3.11 6.11 8.50
CA PHE A 33 -3.40 7.25 9.36
C PHE A 33 -4.89 7.62 9.34
N LYS A 34 -5.52 7.67 8.15
CA LYS A 34 -6.97 7.93 8.04
C LYS A 34 -7.79 6.86 8.76
N LEU A 35 -7.43 5.59 8.60
CA LEU A 35 -8.09 4.49 9.29
C LEU A 35 -7.86 4.56 10.80
N ALA A 36 -6.69 5.01 11.27
CA ALA A 36 -6.43 5.18 12.69
C ALA A 36 -7.35 6.23 13.32
N LEU A 37 -7.62 7.34 12.61
CA LEU A 37 -8.58 8.35 13.06
C LEU A 37 -9.99 7.75 13.16
N ARG A 38 -10.44 7.04 12.11
CA ARG A 38 -11.73 6.34 12.11
C ARG A 38 -11.84 5.32 13.24
N ALA A 39 -10.81 4.48 13.44
CA ALA A 39 -10.78 3.49 14.51
C ALA A 39 -10.86 4.16 15.89
N GLN A 40 -10.21 5.30 16.07
CA GLN A 40 -10.28 6.08 17.31
C GLN A 40 -11.68 6.65 17.55
N GLU A 41 -12.32 7.20 16.51
CA GLU A 41 -13.69 7.73 16.56
C GLU A 41 -14.73 6.65 16.89
N GLU A 42 -14.54 5.45 16.35
CA GLU A 42 -15.43 4.29 16.56
C GLU A 42 -15.10 3.47 17.82
N GLY A 43 -14.11 3.89 18.61
CA GLY A 43 -13.76 3.26 19.90
C GLY A 43 -12.87 2.01 19.80
N HIS A 44 -12.31 1.71 18.64
CA HIS A 44 -11.36 0.61 18.41
C HIS A 44 -9.91 1.03 18.76
N LEU A 45 -9.67 1.36 20.04
CA LEU A 45 -8.43 2.00 20.48
C LEU A 45 -7.15 1.21 20.16
N ASN A 46 -7.14 -0.10 20.36
CA ASN A 46 -5.97 -0.94 20.05
C ASN A 46 -5.65 -0.95 18.54
N LEU A 47 -6.70 -0.99 17.71
CA LEU A 47 -6.54 -0.93 16.25
C LEU A 47 -6.04 0.45 15.83
N ALA A 48 -6.56 1.52 16.44
CA ALA A 48 -6.11 2.88 16.17
C ALA A 48 -4.62 3.09 16.52
N GLU A 49 -4.15 2.53 17.63
CA GLU A 49 -2.74 2.59 18.03
C GLU A 49 -1.85 1.83 17.03
N PHE A 50 -2.23 0.60 16.68
CA PHE A 50 -1.52 -0.19 15.68
C PHE A 50 -1.44 0.56 14.33
N LEU A 51 -2.55 1.11 13.82
CA LEU A 51 -2.56 1.81 12.54
C LEU A 51 -1.71 3.10 12.55
N LYS A 52 -1.56 3.77 13.71
CA LYS A 52 -0.63 4.90 13.86
C LYS A 52 0.83 4.45 13.82
N GLN A 53 1.13 3.32 14.46
CA GLN A 53 2.46 2.71 14.39
C GLN A 53 2.78 2.32 12.95
N GLN A 54 1.87 1.61 12.28
CA GLN A 54 2.05 1.22 10.89
C GLN A 54 2.25 2.43 9.98
N PHE A 55 1.48 3.51 10.14
CA PHE A 55 1.73 4.77 9.43
C PHE A 55 3.16 5.28 9.58
N ALA A 56 3.71 5.27 10.80
CA ALA A 56 5.08 5.73 11.06
C ALA A 56 6.13 4.82 10.40
N GLU A 57 5.85 3.52 10.36
CA GLU A 57 6.69 2.52 9.69
C GLU A 57 6.65 2.70 8.17
N GLU A 58 5.49 2.87 7.54
CA GLU A 58 5.39 3.12 6.09
C GLU A 58 6.01 4.46 5.66
N ASP A 59 5.88 5.52 6.48
CA ASP A 59 6.59 6.79 6.23
C ASP A 59 8.11 6.59 6.28
N SER A 60 8.58 5.75 7.21
CA SER A 60 10.00 5.37 7.30
C SER A 60 10.44 4.55 6.07
N HIS A 61 9.64 3.59 5.63
CA HIS A 61 9.89 2.80 4.42
C HIS A 61 10.03 3.69 3.18
N ALA A 62 9.06 4.60 2.99
CA ALA A 62 9.06 5.57 1.91
C ALA A 62 10.33 6.43 1.91
N ARG A 63 10.77 6.92 3.09
CA ARG A 63 12.01 7.72 3.23
C ARG A 63 13.25 6.91 2.93
N MET A 64 13.35 5.67 3.42
CA MET A 64 14.48 4.79 3.14
C MET A 64 14.63 4.54 1.63
N LEU A 65 13.53 4.23 0.95
CA LEU A 65 13.53 4.04 -0.51
C LEU A 65 13.81 5.33 -1.28
N GLY A 66 13.17 6.44 -0.91
CA GLY A 66 13.40 7.74 -1.57
C GLY A 66 14.84 8.23 -1.43
N GLY A 67 15.50 7.91 -0.32
CA GLY A 67 16.92 8.16 -0.07
C GLY A 67 17.86 7.43 -1.04
N LEU A 68 17.46 6.28 -1.58
CA LEU A 68 18.25 5.51 -2.53
C LEU A 68 18.21 6.07 -3.97
N VAL A 69 17.16 6.82 -4.31
CA VAL A 69 16.96 7.29 -5.70
C VAL A 69 17.62 8.64 -5.90
N ASP A 70 17.14 9.68 -5.21
CA ASP A 70 17.62 11.05 -5.42
C ASP A 70 17.64 11.90 -4.12
N GLY A 71 17.13 11.42 -2.99
CA GLY A 71 17.02 12.21 -1.74
C GLY A 71 16.16 13.49 -1.83
N CYS A 72 15.57 13.77 -3.00
CA CYS A 72 14.91 15.02 -3.38
C CYS A 72 13.37 14.97 -3.37
N ASP A 73 12.75 13.79 -3.29
CA ASP A 73 11.28 13.66 -3.19
C ASP A 73 10.80 13.88 -1.75
N ARG A 74 11.26 14.97 -1.12
CA ARG A 74 10.81 15.40 0.21
C ARG A 74 9.39 15.98 0.06
N LEU A 75 8.38 15.12 0.15
CA LEU A 75 7.00 15.57 0.36
C LEU A 75 6.94 16.35 1.68
N HIS A 76 6.43 17.58 1.63
CA HIS A 76 6.25 18.41 2.82
C HIS A 76 4.79 18.34 3.26
N ARG A 77 4.56 18.08 4.56
CA ARG A 77 3.23 18.17 5.13
C ARG A 77 2.89 19.65 5.26
N ASN A 78 1.83 20.10 4.60
CA ASN A 78 1.25 21.38 4.97
C ASN A 78 0.59 21.20 6.34
N THR A 79 1.22 21.76 7.37
CA THR A 79 0.78 21.65 8.77
C THR A 79 -0.51 22.42 9.05
N GLN A 80 -0.93 23.32 8.16
CA GLN A 80 -2.15 24.12 8.32
C GLN A 80 -3.38 23.42 7.74
N THR A 81 -3.23 22.74 6.59
CA THR A 81 -4.34 22.06 5.90
C THR A 81 -4.37 20.56 6.17
N GLY A 82 -3.27 19.99 6.68
CA GLY A 82 -3.06 18.55 6.77
C GLY A 82 -2.83 17.88 5.40
N VAL A 83 -2.81 18.67 4.32
CA VAL A 83 -2.60 18.20 2.94
C VAL A 83 -1.11 18.08 2.66
N TRP A 84 -0.71 17.04 1.93
CA TRP A 84 0.66 16.86 1.51
C TRP A 84 0.91 17.56 0.18
N GLU A 85 1.88 18.47 0.14
CA GLU A 85 2.11 19.32 -1.03
C GLU A 85 3.58 19.20 -1.49
N LYS A 86 3.82 18.59 -2.68
CA LYS A 86 4.55 19.14 -3.85
C LYS A 86 4.78 18.09 -4.98
N GLY A 87 4.44 18.47 -6.23
CA GLY A 87 4.65 17.70 -7.50
C GLY A 87 3.66 16.55 -7.67
N ASP A 88 3.06 16.29 -8.85
CA ASP A 88 2.23 15.15 -9.33
C ASP A 88 1.45 14.20 -8.36
N TYR A 89 1.27 14.56 -7.10
CA TYR A 89 0.94 13.67 -5.98
C TYR A 89 -0.31 14.12 -5.22
N GLN A 90 -1.10 15.03 -5.81
CA GLN A 90 -2.33 15.57 -5.21
C GLN A 90 -3.48 14.54 -5.05
N ALA A 91 -3.24 13.26 -5.34
CA ALA A 91 -4.18 12.15 -5.16
C ALA A 91 -3.54 10.95 -4.42
N LEU A 92 -2.72 11.20 -3.41
CA LEU A 92 -2.05 10.17 -2.58
C LEU A 92 -2.93 9.63 -1.43
N ASP A 93 -4.25 9.55 -1.61
CA ASP A 93 -5.01 8.49 -0.93
C ASP A 93 -4.83 7.14 -1.63
N GLY A 94 -4.07 7.11 -2.74
CA GLY A 94 -3.64 5.90 -3.44
C GLY A 94 -4.74 5.25 -4.27
N ILE A 95 -5.97 5.78 -4.23
CA ILE A 95 -7.14 5.14 -4.82
C ILE A 95 -7.87 6.17 -5.68
N SER A 96 -7.19 6.59 -6.75
CA SER A 96 -7.83 7.44 -7.75
C SER A 96 -8.94 6.68 -8.45
N GLN A 97 -10.18 6.96 -8.06
CA GLN A 97 -11.40 6.46 -8.70
C GLN A 97 -11.56 6.94 -10.15
N ARG A 98 -10.59 7.69 -10.71
CA ARG A 98 -10.53 7.99 -12.14
C ARG A 98 -10.30 6.73 -12.97
N TYR A 99 -9.45 5.82 -12.49
CA TYR A 99 -9.00 4.64 -13.24
C TYR A 99 -9.97 3.48 -13.10
N TRP A 100 -10.26 2.78 -14.20
CA TRP A 100 -11.04 1.54 -14.21
C TRP A 100 -10.40 0.45 -13.37
N THR A 101 -9.07 0.42 -13.29
CA THR A 101 -8.30 -0.44 -12.36
C THR A 101 -8.81 -0.29 -10.94
N ALA A 102 -8.87 0.96 -10.43
CA ALA A 102 -9.33 1.25 -9.09
C ALA A 102 -10.83 0.97 -8.94
N LYS A 103 -11.66 1.41 -9.90
CA LYS A 103 -13.11 1.18 -9.87
C LYS A 103 -13.45 -0.31 -9.81
N LEU A 104 -12.82 -1.15 -10.61
CA LEU A 104 -13.12 -2.59 -10.63
C LEU A 104 -12.56 -3.33 -9.42
N PHE A 105 -11.43 -2.87 -8.90
CA PHE A 105 -10.84 -3.42 -7.69
C PHE A 105 -11.71 -3.16 -6.45
N PHE A 106 -12.18 -1.92 -6.27
CA PHE A 106 -13.07 -1.52 -5.17
C PHE A 106 -14.56 -1.66 -5.50
N TRP A 107 -14.90 -2.14 -6.70
CA TRP A 107 -16.28 -2.28 -7.19
C TRP A 107 -17.11 -1.00 -7.11
N PHE A 108 -16.53 0.09 -7.59
CA PHE A 108 -17.12 1.43 -7.59
C PHE A 108 -17.42 1.98 -6.19
N ARG A 109 -16.99 1.29 -5.12
CA ARG A 109 -17.03 1.81 -3.76
C ARG A 109 -15.79 2.66 -3.50
N LYS A 110 -15.95 3.66 -2.65
CA LYS A 110 -14.82 4.37 -2.08
C LYS A 110 -14.24 3.60 -0.89
N PRO A 111 -12.94 3.76 -0.59
CA PRO A 111 -12.32 3.08 0.55
C PRO A 111 -13.01 3.42 1.87
N GLU A 112 -13.50 4.65 2.03
CA GLU A 112 -14.22 5.11 3.22
C GLU A 112 -15.59 4.43 3.38
N GLU A 113 -16.14 3.85 2.32
CA GLU A 113 -17.44 3.14 2.34
C GLU A 113 -17.30 1.67 2.75
N LEU A 114 -16.07 1.17 2.93
CA LEU A 114 -15.81 -0.21 3.36
C LEU A 114 -16.07 -0.37 4.86
N ASP A 115 -16.64 -1.51 5.26
CA ASP A 115 -16.68 -1.89 6.68
C ASP A 115 -15.29 -2.37 7.15
N TRP A 116 -15.14 -2.61 8.45
CA TRP A 116 -13.85 -3.03 9.01
C TRP A 116 -13.37 -4.38 8.48
N ALA A 117 -14.29 -5.32 8.23
CA ALA A 117 -13.92 -6.63 7.71
C ALA A 117 -13.33 -6.51 6.30
N ASP A 118 -14.01 -5.79 5.40
CA ASP A 118 -13.52 -5.49 4.05
C ASP A 118 -12.22 -4.70 4.08
N THR A 119 -12.14 -3.68 4.93
CA THR A 119 -10.95 -2.81 5.05
C THR A 119 -9.72 -3.61 5.49
N LEU A 120 -9.83 -4.40 6.55
CA LEU A 120 -8.72 -5.18 7.08
C LEU A 120 -8.32 -6.32 6.12
N ALA A 121 -9.30 -6.96 5.47
CA ALA A 121 -9.03 -7.97 4.46
C ALA A 121 -8.30 -7.39 3.23
N PHE A 122 -8.72 -6.22 2.77
CA PHE A 122 -8.02 -5.48 1.71
C PHE A 122 -6.56 -5.19 2.12
N MET A 123 -6.33 -4.61 3.30
CA MET A 123 -4.98 -4.31 3.79
C MET A 123 -4.11 -5.59 3.87
N CYS A 124 -4.64 -6.70 4.39
CA CYS A 124 -3.93 -7.98 4.40
C CYS A 124 -3.46 -8.42 3.00
N VAL A 125 -4.28 -8.17 1.97
CA VAL A 125 -3.93 -8.52 0.58
C VAL A 125 -2.83 -7.59 0.03
N VAL A 126 -2.88 -6.31 0.38
CA VAL A 126 -1.86 -5.30 0.05
C VAL A 126 -0.52 -5.67 0.68
N GLU A 127 -0.44 -5.86 2.01
CA GLU A 127 0.83 -6.19 2.68
C GLU A 127 1.42 -7.49 2.14
N ASN A 128 0.57 -8.48 1.84
CA ASN A 128 1.05 -9.71 1.21
C ASN A 128 1.60 -9.49 -0.21
N GLN A 129 1.11 -8.50 -0.97
CA GLN A 129 1.72 -8.15 -2.26
C GLN A 129 3.02 -7.36 -2.06
N VAL A 130 3.04 -6.43 -1.11
CA VAL A 130 4.19 -5.59 -0.80
C VAL A 130 5.35 -6.44 -0.25
N ALA A 131 5.08 -7.35 0.67
CA ALA A 131 6.03 -8.37 1.12
C ALA A 131 6.60 -9.19 -0.06
N LYS A 132 5.78 -9.63 -1.01
CA LYS A 132 6.27 -10.36 -2.20
C LYS A 132 7.15 -9.49 -3.09
N PHE A 133 6.87 -8.19 -3.17
CA PHE A 133 7.73 -7.23 -3.87
C PHE A 133 9.11 -7.14 -3.19
N TYR A 134 9.14 -6.94 -1.87
CA TYR A 134 10.40 -6.87 -1.13
C TYR A 134 11.16 -8.18 -1.03
N GLU A 135 10.50 -9.33 -1.06
CA GLU A 135 11.15 -10.64 -1.19
C GLU A 135 11.98 -10.73 -2.49
N VAL A 136 11.48 -10.12 -3.57
CA VAL A 136 12.20 -10.05 -4.85
C VAL A 136 13.29 -8.99 -4.81
N LEU A 137 12.99 -7.80 -4.28
CA LEU A 137 13.93 -6.70 -4.19
C LEU A 137 15.12 -7.02 -3.26
N GLY A 138 14.89 -7.80 -2.20
CA GLY A 138 15.91 -8.30 -1.28
C GLY A 138 16.95 -9.21 -1.93
N ARG A 139 16.73 -9.65 -3.18
CA ARG A 139 17.70 -10.40 -4.00
C ARG A 139 18.48 -9.50 -4.96
N SER A 140 18.37 -8.18 -4.81
CA SER A 140 19.17 -7.22 -5.57
C SER A 140 20.66 -7.47 -5.34
N ARG A 141 21.48 -7.17 -6.36
CA ARG A 141 22.95 -7.16 -6.23
C ARG A 141 23.44 -5.92 -5.48
N ASP A 142 22.61 -4.88 -5.42
CA ASP A 142 22.89 -3.70 -4.62
C ASP A 142 22.62 -4.01 -3.13
N VAL A 143 23.68 -3.96 -2.32
CA VAL A 143 23.65 -4.34 -0.90
C VAL A 143 22.74 -3.42 -0.09
N ALA A 144 22.75 -2.11 -0.36
CA ALA A 144 21.94 -1.16 0.39
C ALA A 144 20.45 -1.39 0.11
N VAL A 145 20.11 -1.64 -1.15
CA VAL A 145 18.74 -1.97 -1.58
C VAL A 145 18.29 -3.30 -0.96
N ALA A 146 19.15 -4.32 -0.98
CA ALA A 146 18.83 -5.63 -0.41
C ALA A 146 18.58 -5.56 1.10
N GLN A 147 19.38 -4.77 1.83
CA GLN A 147 19.21 -4.56 3.27
C GLN A 147 17.91 -3.83 3.60
N ILE A 148 17.62 -2.73 2.90
CA ILE A 148 16.37 -1.98 3.09
C ILE A 148 15.17 -2.88 2.78
N ALA A 149 15.20 -3.60 1.66
CA ALA A 149 14.12 -4.51 1.28
C ALA A 149 13.92 -5.63 2.30
N SER A 150 14.99 -6.19 2.87
CA SER A 150 14.88 -7.22 3.91
C SER A 150 14.27 -6.69 5.19
N LYS A 151 14.55 -5.44 5.56
CA LYS A 151 13.93 -4.80 6.72
C LYS A 151 12.44 -4.60 6.47
N ILE A 152 12.08 -3.95 5.36
CA ILE A 152 10.67 -3.69 5.02
C ILE A 152 9.89 -5.01 4.94
N LEU A 153 10.43 -6.04 4.28
CA LEU A 153 9.80 -7.38 4.22
C LEU A 153 9.42 -7.96 5.60
N SER A 154 10.29 -7.76 6.60
CA SER A 154 10.02 -8.22 7.97
C SER A 154 8.83 -7.46 8.55
N ASP A 155 8.83 -6.14 8.40
CA ASP A 155 7.80 -5.24 8.93
C ASP A 155 6.44 -5.53 8.28
N GLU A 156 6.39 -5.63 6.94
CA GLU A 156 5.22 -6.03 6.14
C GLU A 156 4.61 -7.37 6.55
N THR A 157 5.47 -8.33 6.92
CA THR A 157 5.02 -9.65 7.37
C THR A 157 4.31 -9.53 8.72
N GLN A 158 4.83 -8.71 9.63
CA GLN A 158 4.23 -8.45 10.94
C GLN A 158 2.91 -7.69 10.80
N HIS A 159 2.84 -6.67 9.94
CA HIS A 159 1.61 -5.93 9.67
C HIS A 159 0.50 -6.87 9.18
N LYS A 160 0.79 -7.67 8.16
CA LYS A 160 -0.13 -8.66 7.61
C LYS A 160 -0.66 -9.63 8.68
N ASP A 161 0.22 -10.15 9.53
CA ASP A 161 -0.17 -11.09 10.57
C ASP A 161 -1.04 -10.42 11.65
N TYR A 162 -0.72 -9.19 12.03
CA TYR A 162 -1.54 -8.41 12.95
C TYR A 162 -2.91 -8.05 12.37
N LEU A 163 -2.96 -7.55 11.13
CA LEU A 163 -4.21 -7.24 10.42
C LEU A 163 -5.11 -8.47 10.30
N LYS A 164 -4.54 -9.64 10.03
CA LYS A 164 -5.28 -10.91 9.99
C LYS A 164 -5.87 -11.28 11.35
N ASN A 165 -5.12 -11.03 12.43
CA ASN A 165 -5.63 -11.21 13.80
C ASN A 165 -6.77 -10.22 14.09
N CYS A 166 -6.63 -8.94 13.73
CA CYS A 166 -7.71 -7.96 13.88
C CYS A 166 -8.95 -8.36 13.09
N LEU A 167 -8.79 -8.80 11.85
CA LEU A 167 -9.91 -9.25 11.00
C LEU A 167 -10.72 -10.37 11.64
N SER A 168 -10.09 -11.26 12.42
CA SER A 168 -10.80 -12.31 13.16
C SER A 168 -11.78 -11.80 14.21
N CYS A 169 -11.62 -10.55 14.67
CA CYS A 169 -12.56 -9.87 15.55
C CYS A 169 -13.77 -9.26 14.82
N PHE A 170 -13.66 -9.05 13.50
CA PHE A 170 -14.68 -8.37 12.69
C PHE A 170 -15.40 -9.30 11.70
N HIS A 171 -14.88 -10.51 11.45
CA HIS A 171 -15.47 -11.44 10.49
C HIS A 171 -15.33 -12.89 10.95
N CYS A 172 -16.40 -13.68 10.81
CA CYS A 172 -16.42 -15.10 11.25
C CYS A 172 -15.57 -16.02 10.37
N ASP A 173 -15.32 -15.63 9.12
CA ASP A 173 -14.40 -16.31 8.20
C ASP A 173 -13.36 -15.31 7.62
N PRO A 174 -12.27 -15.03 8.34
CA PRO A 174 -11.22 -14.11 7.86
C PRO A 174 -10.55 -14.58 6.56
N GLN A 175 -10.46 -15.89 6.34
CA GLN A 175 -9.81 -16.41 5.13
C GLN A 175 -10.68 -16.22 3.89
N GLY A 176 -12.00 -16.43 4.01
CA GLY A 176 -12.96 -16.12 2.94
C GLY A 176 -12.92 -14.65 2.54
N ALA A 177 -12.89 -13.72 3.52
CA ALA A 177 -12.79 -12.29 3.25
C ALA A 177 -11.47 -11.92 2.54
N ILE A 178 -10.33 -12.47 2.98
CA ILE A 178 -9.04 -12.27 2.31
C ILE A 178 -9.07 -12.85 0.88
N ALA A 179 -9.63 -14.04 0.70
CA ALA A 179 -9.72 -14.69 -0.63
C ALA A 179 -10.55 -13.85 -1.60
N TYR A 180 -11.68 -13.31 -1.15
CA TYR A 180 -12.51 -12.39 -1.94
C TYR A 180 -11.70 -11.19 -2.46
N TRP A 181 -10.90 -10.55 -1.61
CA TRP A 181 -10.02 -9.44 -2.03
C TRP A 181 -8.84 -9.89 -2.91
N GLN A 182 -8.38 -11.13 -2.78
CA GLN A 182 -7.37 -11.68 -3.69
C GLN A 182 -7.93 -11.85 -5.11
N ASP A 183 -9.18 -12.31 -5.23
CA ASP A 183 -9.85 -12.50 -6.52
C ASP A 183 -10.13 -11.15 -7.22
N ARG A 184 -10.39 -10.09 -6.44
CA ARG A 184 -10.50 -8.71 -6.96
C ARG A 184 -9.28 -8.25 -7.75
N LYS A 185 -8.08 -8.79 -7.48
CA LYS A 185 -6.87 -8.45 -8.25
C LYS A 185 -7.00 -8.79 -9.73
N LEU A 186 -7.74 -9.84 -10.08
CA LEU A 186 -8.00 -10.18 -11.48
C LEU A 186 -8.87 -9.12 -12.15
N LEU A 187 -9.88 -8.61 -11.45
CA LEU A 187 -10.74 -7.52 -11.94
C LEU A 187 -9.95 -6.21 -12.07
N ALA A 188 -9.03 -5.92 -11.14
CA ALA A 188 -8.10 -4.80 -11.28
C ALA A 188 -7.23 -4.94 -12.53
N ALA A 189 -6.70 -6.14 -12.81
CA ALA A 189 -5.90 -6.37 -14.00
C ALA A 189 -6.71 -6.11 -15.29
N ILE A 190 -7.98 -6.51 -15.34
CA ILE A 190 -8.90 -6.17 -16.44
C ILE A 190 -9.06 -4.65 -16.53
N GLY A 191 -9.26 -3.97 -15.40
CA GLY A 191 -9.34 -2.51 -15.36
C GLY A 191 -8.09 -1.83 -15.88
N GLY A 192 -6.90 -2.37 -15.59
CA GLY A 192 -5.63 -1.87 -16.12
C GLY A 192 -5.53 -1.98 -17.63
N VAL A 193 -6.04 -3.09 -18.19
CA VAL A 193 -6.14 -3.24 -19.65
C VAL A 193 -7.09 -2.18 -20.22
N ILE A 194 -8.27 -1.97 -19.62
CA ILE A 194 -9.23 -0.94 -20.07
C ILE A 194 -8.58 0.44 -20.02
N ASP A 195 -7.91 0.79 -18.91
CA ASP A 195 -7.24 2.08 -18.75
C ASP A 195 -6.20 2.32 -19.86
N LEU A 196 -5.46 1.30 -20.30
CA LEU A 196 -4.49 1.41 -21.40
C LEU A 196 -5.15 1.73 -22.76
N PHE A 197 -6.38 1.30 -23.00
CA PHE A 197 -7.08 1.49 -24.27
C PHE A 197 -8.09 2.65 -24.27
N VAL A 198 -8.53 3.09 -23.09
CA VAL A 198 -9.56 4.13 -22.90
C VAL A 198 -8.96 5.46 -22.41
N SER A 199 -7.62 5.55 -22.28
CA SER A 199 -6.97 6.78 -21.80
C SER A 199 -7.26 8.00 -22.70
N HIS A 200 -8.09 8.90 -22.15
CA HIS A 200 -8.34 10.28 -22.55
C HIS A 200 -7.48 11.25 -21.74
#